data_AF-A0A377Z2T4-F1
#
_entry.id   AF-A0A377Z2T4-F1
#
_cell.length_a   1.000
_cell.length_b   1.000
_cell.length_c   1.000
_cell.angle_alpha   90.00
_cell.angle_beta   90.00
_cell.angle_gamma   90.00
#
_symmetry.space_group_name_H-M   'P 1'
#
loop_
_entity.id
_entity.type
_entity.pdbx_description
1 polymer ?
#
loop_
_entity_poly.entity_id
_entity_poly.type
_entity_poly.pdbx_seq_one_letter_code
_entity_poly.pdbx_strand_id
1 'polypeptide(L)'
;MLVGDTSDYGNLLQLVLNAIELPENPDSLILPAHAGSGKPSIGVDKLPDSAQICSCFDVSKGDLIAAINKGCHTVAALKAETKAGTGCGGCIPLVTQVLNAELAKQGIEVNNNLCEHFAYSRQELFHLIRVEGIKTFDELLEKHGQGYGCEVCKPTVGSLLASCWNEYILKPQHTPLQDSNDNFLANIQKDGTYSVIPRSAGGEITPEGLVAVGRIAREFNLYTKITGSQRIGLFGAQKDDLPEIWRQLIEAGFETGHAYAKALRMAKTCVGSTWCRYGRWRQRRLRGSKLENRYKGIRTPHKMKFGVSGCTRECAKRRVKTLGSSPPRKAGTCTCAVTAG
;
A
#
# COMPACT_ATOMS: atom_id res chain seq x y z
N MET A 1 -13.12 7.65 13.06
CA MET A 1 -12.28 6.83 12.16
C MET A 1 -12.39 7.36 10.73
N LEU A 2 -11.46 8.22 10.30
CA LEU A 2 -11.29 8.47 8.86
C LEU A 2 -10.77 7.16 8.27
N VAL A 3 -11.45 6.66 7.25
CA VAL A 3 -11.07 5.41 6.57
C VAL A 3 -9.62 5.56 6.07
N GLY A 4 -8.68 4.84 6.69
CA GLY A 4 -7.26 4.85 6.32
C GLY A 4 -6.28 5.50 7.25
N ASP A 5 -6.79 6.08 8.32
CA ASP A 5 -5.95 6.45 9.43
C ASP A 5 -5.73 5.22 10.33
N THR A 6 -4.49 4.73 10.39
CA THR A 6 -4.08 3.61 11.25
C THR A 6 -3.39 4.08 12.52
N SER A 7 -3.36 5.39 12.80
CA SER A 7 -2.68 5.95 13.98
C SER A 7 -3.19 5.34 15.28
N ASP A 8 -4.49 5.10 15.38
CA ASP A 8 -5.14 4.55 16.58
C ASP A 8 -4.94 3.02 16.75
N TYR A 9 -4.50 2.29 15.71
CA TYR A 9 -4.44 0.82 15.74
C TYR A 9 -3.49 0.30 16.82
N GLY A 10 -2.32 0.92 16.99
CA GLY A 10 -1.34 0.53 18.00
C GLY A 10 -1.93 0.62 19.41
N ASN A 11 -2.60 1.72 19.72
CA ASN A 11 -3.24 1.95 21.03
C ASN A 11 -4.38 0.95 21.28
N LEU A 12 -5.26 0.75 20.29
CA LEU A 12 -6.37 -0.20 20.41
C LEU A 12 -5.88 -1.65 20.59
N LEU A 13 -4.81 -2.03 19.90
CA LEU A 13 -4.22 -3.35 20.05
C LEU A 13 -3.66 -3.54 21.47
N GLN A 14 -2.98 -2.54 22.02
CA GLN A 14 -2.41 -2.62 23.36
C GLN A 14 -3.47 -2.64 24.47
N LEU A 15 -4.60 -1.95 24.30
CA LEU A 15 -5.76 -2.07 25.18
C LEU A 15 -6.24 -3.53 25.29
N VAL A 16 -6.33 -4.22 24.15
CA VAL A 16 -6.77 -5.62 24.09
C VAL A 16 -5.72 -6.57 24.65
N LEU A 17 -4.45 -6.41 24.27
CA LEU A 17 -3.37 -7.32 24.67
C LEU A 17 -3.06 -7.26 26.17
N ASN A 18 -3.19 -6.09 26.79
CA ASN A 18 -2.88 -5.90 28.20
C ASN A 18 -4.13 -5.86 29.10
N ALA A 19 -5.31 -6.17 28.55
CA ALA A 19 -6.59 -6.13 29.25
C ALA A 19 -6.80 -4.83 30.07
N ILE A 20 -6.41 -3.69 29.48
CA ILE A 20 -6.49 -2.39 30.16
C ILE A 20 -7.95 -1.93 30.18
N GLU A 21 -8.39 -1.40 31.32
CA GLU A 21 -9.75 -0.86 31.47
C GLU A 21 -10.04 0.23 30.44
N LEU A 22 -11.22 0.13 29.82
CA LEU A 22 -11.67 1.10 28.83
C LEU A 22 -12.04 2.41 29.53
N PRO A 23 -11.84 3.57 28.87
CA PRO A 23 -12.32 4.85 29.36
C PRO A 23 -13.84 4.82 29.59
N GLU A 24 -14.35 5.65 30.51
CA GLU A 24 -15.78 5.76 30.82
C GLU A 24 -16.67 5.99 29.57
N ASN A 25 -16.12 6.65 28.54
CA ASN A 25 -16.78 6.87 27.26
C ASN A 25 -16.01 6.15 26.12
N PRO A 26 -16.34 4.88 25.81
CA PRO A 26 -15.62 4.09 24.79
C PRO A 26 -15.75 4.62 23.36
N ASP A 27 -16.78 5.42 23.07
CA ASP A 27 -16.99 6.05 21.77
C ASP A 27 -15.85 7.03 21.41
N SER A 28 -15.22 7.62 22.43
CA SER A 28 -14.04 8.50 22.28
C SER A 28 -12.81 7.80 21.70
N LEU A 29 -12.75 6.47 21.74
CA LEU A 29 -11.68 5.67 21.13
C LEU A 29 -11.83 5.57 19.60
N ILE A 30 -13.03 5.77 19.06
CA ILE A 30 -13.36 5.55 17.65
C ILE A 30 -13.72 6.87 16.95
N LEU A 31 -14.34 7.80 17.66
CA LEU A 31 -14.75 9.11 17.16
C LEU A 31 -13.57 10.10 17.17
N PRO A 32 -13.57 11.12 16.28
CA PRO A 32 -12.65 12.24 16.41
C PRO A 32 -12.79 12.89 17.80
N ALA A 33 -11.69 13.41 18.35
CA ALA A 33 -11.73 14.23 19.56
C ALA A 33 -12.80 15.31 19.40
N HIS A 34 -13.74 15.39 20.36
CA HIS A 34 -14.65 16.53 20.43
C HIS A 34 -13.80 17.77 20.73
N ALA A 35 -14.15 18.92 20.12
CA ALA A 35 -13.39 20.16 20.28
C ALA A 35 -13.24 20.51 21.78
N GLY A 36 -12.06 20.24 22.34
CA GLY A 36 -11.73 20.51 23.75
C GLY A 36 -11.29 19.31 24.58
N SER A 37 -11.61 18.07 24.20
CA SER A 37 -11.10 16.86 24.86
C SER A 37 -10.21 16.08 23.90
N GLY A 38 -8.90 16.07 24.17
CA GLY A 38 -7.96 15.23 23.44
C GLY A 38 -8.44 13.78 23.45
N LYS A 39 -8.23 13.04 22.35
CA LYS A 39 -8.54 11.61 22.32
C LYS A 39 -7.83 10.92 23.49
N PRO A 40 -8.49 10.02 24.24
CA PRO A 40 -7.81 9.20 25.23
C PRO A 40 -6.83 8.26 24.52
N SER A 41 -5.61 8.76 24.33
CA SER A 41 -4.46 7.97 23.94
C SER A 41 -3.88 7.36 25.21
N ILE A 42 -3.77 6.04 25.25
CA ILE A 42 -2.76 5.42 26.11
C ILE A 42 -1.43 5.81 25.47
N GLY A 43 -0.86 6.92 25.92
CA GLY A 43 0.50 7.27 25.56
C GLY A 43 1.38 6.06 25.83
N VAL A 44 2.33 5.78 24.95
CA VAL A 44 3.25 4.65 25.06
C VAL A 44 3.93 4.61 26.44
N ASP A 45 4.06 5.76 27.10
CA ASP A 45 4.50 5.93 28.48
C ASP A 45 3.70 5.11 29.51
N LYS A 46 2.40 4.92 29.32
CA LYS A 46 1.52 4.18 30.24
C LYS A 46 1.50 2.67 30.03
N LEU A 47 2.16 2.16 28.98
CA LEU A 47 2.30 0.72 28.79
C LEU A 47 3.26 0.12 29.82
N PRO A 48 2.99 -1.08 30.36
CA PRO A 48 3.94 -1.76 31.24
C PRO A 48 5.21 -2.14 30.45
N ASP A 49 6.34 -2.28 31.14
CA ASP A 49 7.60 -2.69 30.49
C ASP A 49 7.51 -4.09 29.88
N SER A 50 6.64 -4.95 30.43
CA SER A 50 6.34 -6.28 29.87
C SER A 50 5.45 -6.26 28.63
N ALA A 51 4.94 -5.10 28.20
CA ALA A 51 4.06 -5.00 27.04
C ALA A 51 4.79 -5.49 25.78
N GLN A 52 4.22 -6.47 25.11
CA GLN A 52 4.78 -7.02 23.87
C GLN A 52 4.60 -6.04 22.72
N ILE A 53 5.72 -5.61 22.13
CA ILE A 53 5.76 -4.65 21.01
C ILE A 53 6.03 -5.38 19.69
N CYS A 54 6.93 -6.37 19.68
CA CYS A 54 7.23 -7.17 18.48
C CYS A 54 6.98 -8.66 18.72
N SER A 55 5.88 -9.20 18.18
CA SER A 55 5.59 -10.64 18.29
C SER A 55 6.51 -11.54 17.46
N CYS A 56 7.16 -11.03 16.42
CA CYS A 56 8.04 -11.85 15.57
C CYS A 56 9.34 -12.25 16.27
N PHE A 57 9.83 -11.42 17.18
CA PHE A 57 11.10 -11.62 17.90
C PHE A 57 10.93 -11.51 19.42
N ASP A 58 9.68 -11.52 19.89
CA ASP A 58 9.30 -11.46 21.31
C ASP A 58 9.93 -10.28 22.08
N VAL A 59 9.88 -9.08 21.48
CA VAL A 59 10.49 -7.87 22.05
C VAL A 59 9.45 -7.06 22.82
N SER A 60 9.72 -6.82 24.10
CA SER A 60 8.89 -6.01 25.00
C SER A 60 9.25 -4.52 24.96
N LYS A 61 8.41 -3.68 25.59
CA LYS A 61 8.70 -2.26 25.78
C LYS A 61 9.98 -2.06 26.62
N GLY A 62 10.17 -2.87 27.67
CA GLY A 62 11.34 -2.82 28.54
C GLY A 62 12.65 -3.10 27.78
N ASP A 63 12.63 -4.05 26.85
CA ASP A 63 13.78 -4.36 26.00
C ASP A 63 14.16 -3.17 25.09
N LEU A 64 13.16 -2.46 24.56
CA LEU A 64 13.39 -1.26 23.76
C LEU A 64 13.97 -0.13 24.61
N ILE A 65 13.42 0.13 25.80
CA ILE A 65 13.93 1.16 26.72
C ILE A 65 15.37 0.84 27.14
N ALA A 66 15.66 -0.42 27.46
CA ALA A 66 17.02 -0.86 27.79
C ALA A 66 18.00 -0.62 26.62
N ALA A 67 17.58 -0.89 25.37
CA ALA A 67 18.39 -0.59 24.20
C ALA A 67 18.57 0.91 23.96
N ILE A 68 17.54 1.73 24.18
CA ILE A 68 17.61 3.20 24.07
C ILE A 68 18.59 3.76 25.10
N ASN A 69 18.51 3.31 26.35
CA ASN A 69 19.42 3.72 27.43
C ASN A 69 20.88 3.32 27.17
N LYS A 70 21.13 2.29 26.36
CA LYS A 70 22.47 1.91 25.88
C LYS A 70 22.99 2.81 24.73
N GLY A 71 22.20 3.78 24.26
CA GLY A 71 22.57 4.70 23.18
C GLY A 71 21.91 4.43 21.83
N CYS A 72 20.93 3.51 21.74
CA CYS A 72 20.21 3.23 20.49
C CYS A 72 19.14 4.30 20.20
N HIS A 73 19.56 5.49 19.75
CA HIS A 73 18.67 6.64 19.55
C HIS A 73 18.01 6.69 18.16
N THR A 74 18.13 5.63 17.35
CA THR A 74 17.50 5.56 16.03
C THR A 74 16.77 4.24 15.85
N VAL A 75 15.73 4.23 15.01
CA VAL A 75 15.00 2.99 14.66
C VAL A 75 15.94 1.96 14.02
N ALA A 76 16.95 2.40 13.27
CA ALA A 76 17.96 1.51 12.69
C ALA A 76 18.82 0.84 13.77
N ALA A 77 19.29 1.61 14.78
CA ALA A 77 20.04 1.07 15.92
C ALA A 77 19.18 0.09 16.73
N LEU A 78 17.91 0.43 16.99
CA LEU A 78 16.97 -0.47 17.66
C LEU A 78 16.72 -1.76 16.89
N LYS A 79 16.60 -1.69 15.55
CA LYS A 79 16.48 -2.88 14.70
C LYS A 79 17.72 -3.77 14.78
N ALA A 80 18.91 -3.19 14.83
CA ALA A 80 20.16 -3.93 14.92
C ALA A 80 20.30 -4.66 16.27
N GLU A 81 19.97 -3.98 17.37
CA GLU A 81 20.10 -4.52 18.72
C GLU A 81 18.97 -5.50 19.08
N THR A 82 17.72 -5.12 18.84
CA THR A 82 16.54 -5.88 19.32
C THR A 82 15.90 -6.76 18.26
N LYS A 83 16.29 -6.63 16.99
CA LYS A 83 15.65 -7.26 15.82
C LYS A 83 14.19 -6.84 15.59
N ALA A 84 13.60 -5.99 16.45
CA ALA A 84 12.23 -5.52 16.31
C ALA A 84 12.04 -4.79 14.97
N GLY A 85 11.07 -5.25 14.17
CA GLY A 85 10.76 -4.64 12.87
C GLY A 85 11.58 -5.13 11.68
N THR A 86 12.46 -6.14 11.87
CA THR A 86 13.21 -6.78 10.77
C THR A 86 12.46 -7.94 10.10
N GLY A 87 11.38 -8.43 10.73
CA GLY A 87 10.58 -9.57 10.27
C GLY A 87 9.41 -9.13 9.40
N CYS A 88 8.22 -9.00 9.98
CA CYS A 88 7.02 -8.55 9.26
C CYS A 88 6.89 -7.02 9.15
N GLY A 89 7.66 -6.26 9.95
CA GLY A 89 7.63 -4.79 9.99
C GLY A 89 6.40 -4.16 10.65
N GLY A 90 5.42 -4.94 11.10
CA GLY A 90 4.16 -4.42 11.66
C GLY A 90 4.30 -3.60 12.94
N CYS A 91 5.34 -3.87 13.74
CA CYS A 91 5.61 -3.17 15.00
C CYS A 91 6.34 -1.83 14.83
N ILE A 92 6.84 -1.49 13.62
CA ILE A 92 7.66 -0.29 13.41
C ILE A 92 6.98 1.00 13.90
N PRO A 93 5.69 1.27 13.62
CA PRO A 93 5.04 2.49 14.11
C PRO A 93 5.06 2.60 15.64
N LEU A 94 4.80 1.48 16.33
CA LEU A 94 4.79 1.44 17.80
C LEU A 94 6.20 1.57 18.38
N VAL A 95 7.20 0.92 17.76
CA VAL A 95 8.63 1.09 18.13
C VAL A 95 9.06 2.54 17.98
N THR A 96 8.68 3.21 16.89
CA THR A 96 8.98 4.64 16.68
C THR A 96 8.32 5.52 17.74
N GLN A 97 7.09 5.21 18.15
CA GLN A 97 6.43 5.95 19.23
C GLN A 97 7.14 5.75 20.59
N VAL A 98 7.57 4.53 20.93
CA VAL A 98 8.38 4.24 22.14
C VAL A 98 9.68 5.05 22.10
N LEU A 99 10.39 4.99 20.97
CA LEU A 99 11.64 5.71 20.79
C LEU A 99 11.47 7.22 20.96
N ASN A 100 10.49 7.83 20.30
CA ASN A 100 10.27 9.27 20.37
C ASN A 100 9.86 9.72 21.78
N ALA A 101 9.03 8.94 22.48
CA ALA A 101 8.64 9.24 23.86
C ALA A 101 9.84 9.21 24.81
N GLU A 102 10.74 8.23 24.65
CA GLU A 102 11.93 8.09 25.50
C GLU A 102 13.00 9.14 25.18
N LEU A 103 13.23 9.44 23.90
CA LEU A 103 14.13 10.53 23.49
C LEU A 103 13.64 11.88 23.99
N ALA A 104 12.34 12.14 23.99
CA ALA A 104 11.77 13.36 24.55
C ALA A 104 12.02 13.50 26.06
N LYS A 105 11.96 12.38 26.82
CA LYS A 105 12.34 12.38 28.25
C LYS A 105 13.82 12.66 28.48
N GLN A 106 14.67 12.20 27.56
CA GLN A 106 16.11 12.47 27.59
C GLN A 106 16.47 13.87 27.06
N GLY A 107 15.48 14.68 26.65
CA GLY A 107 15.68 16.04 26.13
C GLY A 107 16.27 16.10 24.71
N ILE A 108 16.21 15.00 23.96
CA ILE A 108 16.73 14.89 22.60
C ILE A 108 15.61 15.27 21.62
N GLU A 109 15.84 16.30 20.81
CA GLU A 109 14.87 16.77 19.82
C GLU A 109 14.74 15.76 18.67
N VAL A 110 13.52 15.29 18.41
CA VAL A 110 13.23 14.33 17.34
C VAL A 110 13.18 15.07 16.02
N ASN A 111 14.18 14.84 15.17
CA ASN A 111 14.23 15.45 13.86
C ASN A 111 13.27 14.73 12.88
N ASN A 112 12.38 15.46 12.22
CA ASN A 112 11.38 14.94 11.27
C ASN A 112 11.86 14.92 9.81
N ASN A 113 13.16 15.12 9.59
CA ASN A 113 13.80 15.06 8.29
C ASN A 113 13.58 13.71 7.60
N LEU A 114 13.29 13.73 6.30
CA LEU A 114 13.11 12.51 5.51
C LEU A 114 14.40 11.68 5.46
N CYS A 115 15.55 12.34 5.23
CA CYS A 115 16.89 11.74 5.22
C CYS A 115 17.96 12.84 5.22
N GLU A 116 19.24 12.46 5.24
CA GLU A 116 20.39 13.39 5.13
C GLU A 116 20.36 14.31 3.89
N HIS A 117 19.66 13.90 2.82
CA HIS A 117 19.54 14.66 1.58
C HIS A 117 18.46 15.75 1.65
N PHE A 118 17.44 15.59 2.51
CA PHE A 118 16.28 16.48 2.59
C PHE A 118 15.91 16.73 4.05
N ALA A 119 16.13 17.96 4.51
CA ALA A 119 15.77 18.41 5.85
C ALA A 119 14.27 18.79 5.98
N TYR A 120 13.41 18.00 5.35
CA TYR A 120 11.98 18.23 5.27
C TYR A 120 11.23 16.91 5.49
N SER A 121 10.05 17.01 6.07
CA SER A 121 9.09 15.91 6.13
C SER A 121 8.47 15.64 4.76
N ARG A 122 7.82 14.47 4.63
CA ARG A 122 7.09 14.10 3.41
C ARG A 122 5.99 15.10 3.04
N GLN A 123 5.32 15.70 4.03
CA GLN A 123 4.24 16.66 3.80
C GLN A 123 4.81 17.99 3.30
N GLU A 124 5.88 18.49 3.91
CA GLU A 124 6.55 19.71 3.48
C GLU A 124 7.07 19.57 2.05
N LEU A 125 7.75 18.46 1.72
CA LEU A 125 8.19 18.18 0.34
C LEU A 125 7.02 18.16 -0.66
N PHE A 126 5.87 17.61 -0.27
CA PHE A 126 4.68 17.63 -1.12
C PHE A 126 4.17 19.05 -1.37
N HIS A 127 4.18 19.90 -0.36
CA HIS A 127 3.80 21.31 -0.49
C HIS A 127 4.78 22.08 -1.37
N LEU A 128 6.09 21.91 -1.16
CA LEU A 128 7.14 22.53 -1.97
C LEU A 128 6.99 22.17 -3.45
N ILE A 129 6.83 20.87 -3.76
CA ILE A 129 6.63 20.39 -5.13
C ILE A 129 5.40 21.06 -5.78
N ARG A 130 4.30 21.23 -5.03
CA ARG A 130 3.07 21.84 -5.56
C ARG A 130 3.17 23.34 -5.76
N VAL A 131 3.76 24.05 -4.80
CA VAL A 131 3.85 25.52 -4.81
C VAL A 131 4.82 25.98 -5.89
N GLU A 132 5.96 25.31 -6.01
CA GLU A 132 7.01 25.69 -6.95
C GLU A 132 6.87 25.02 -8.33
N GLY A 133 5.92 24.09 -8.48
CA GLY A 133 5.65 23.43 -9.76
C GLY A 133 6.76 22.46 -10.20
N ILE A 134 7.54 21.91 -9.27
CA ILE A 134 8.70 21.06 -9.54
C ILE A 134 8.27 19.74 -10.18
N LYS A 135 8.91 19.35 -11.30
CA LYS A 135 8.52 18.15 -12.06
C LYS A 135 9.56 17.02 -12.07
N THR A 136 10.79 17.30 -11.67
CA THR A 136 11.89 16.33 -11.74
C THR A 136 12.56 16.18 -10.38
N PHE A 137 13.23 15.04 -10.18
CA PHE A 137 14.01 14.81 -8.97
C PHE A 137 15.22 15.75 -8.89
N ASP A 138 15.88 15.97 -10.03
CA ASP A 138 17.07 16.82 -10.08
C ASP A 138 16.75 18.27 -9.71
N GLU A 139 15.63 18.81 -10.21
CA GLU A 139 15.15 20.15 -9.83
C GLU A 139 14.81 20.25 -8.34
N LEU A 140 14.20 19.22 -7.75
CA LEU A 140 13.92 19.20 -6.32
C LEU A 140 15.20 19.14 -5.49
N LEU A 141 16.18 18.37 -5.96
CA LEU A 141 17.46 18.19 -5.29
C LEU A 141 18.31 19.47 -5.35
N GLU A 142 18.32 20.18 -6.47
CA GLU A 142 19.05 21.44 -6.63
C GLU A 142 18.49 22.56 -5.74
N LYS A 143 17.16 22.62 -5.58
CA LYS A 143 16.50 23.69 -4.80
C LYS A 143 16.42 23.41 -3.30
N HIS A 144 16.09 22.18 -2.91
CA HIS A 144 15.67 21.84 -1.54
C HIS A 144 16.47 20.68 -0.92
N GLY A 145 17.51 20.20 -1.60
CA GLY A 145 18.29 19.05 -1.14
C GLY A 145 19.78 19.18 -1.39
N GLN A 146 20.48 18.08 -1.12
CA GLN A 146 21.93 17.96 -1.32
C GLN A 146 22.29 16.51 -1.64
N GLY A 147 23.39 16.28 -2.36
CA GLY A 147 23.91 14.94 -2.70
C GLY A 147 23.29 14.34 -3.98
N TYR A 148 23.18 13.01 -4.04
CA TYR A 148 22.68 12.25 -5.21
C TYR A 148 21.38 11.45 -4.96
N GLY A 149 20.90 11.49 -3.72
CA GLY A 149 19.71 10.77 -3.25
C GLY A 149 19.95 9.30 -2.91
N CYS A 150 19.27 8.84 -1.86
CA CYS A 150 19.31 7.48 -1.33
C CYS A 150 18.06 6.65 -1.70
N GLU A 151 18.05 5.40 -1.24
CA GLU A 151 16.95 4.44 -1.36
C GLU A 151 15.65 4.88 -0.65
N VAL A 152 15.70 5.90 0.23
CA VAL A 152 14.52 6.45 0.90
C VAL A 152 13.93 7.63 0.13
N CYS A 153 14.76 8.60 -0.27
CA CYS A 153 14.26 9.83 -0.87
C CYS A 153 13.83 9.64 -2.33
N LYS A 154 14.55 8.85 -3.14
CA LYS A 154 14.19 8.59 -4.56
C LYS A 154 12.76 8.04 -4.73
N PRO A 155 12.37 6.94 -4.07
CA PRO A 155 11.00 6.43 -4.21
C PRO A 155 9.96 7.34 -3.54
N THR A 156 10.34 8.09 -2.50
CA THR A 156 9.45 9.07 -1.87
C THR A 156 9.12 10.19 -2.83
N VAL A 157 10.13 10.83 -3.41
CA VAL A 157 9.96 11.92 -4.38
C VAL A 157 9.24 11.41 -5.64
N GLY A 158 9.60 10.23 -6.15
CA GLY A 158 8.87 9.59 -7.25
C GLY A 158 7.38 9.41 -6.96
N SER A 159 7.02 9.02 -5.73
CA SER A 159 5.62 8.94 -5.29
C SER A 159 4.94 10.31 -5.18
N LEU A 160 5.65 11.35 -4.74
CA LEU A 160 5.11 12.71 -4.62
C LEU A 160 4.85 13.33 -6.00
N LEU A 161 5.84 13.25 -6.90
CA LEU A 161 5.72 13.71 -8.28
C LEU A 161 4.58 13.00 -9.02
N ALA A 162 4.46 11.69 -8.86
CA ALA A 162 3.36 10.93 -9.45
C ALA A 162 1.99 11.33 -8.89
N SER A 163 1.93 11.77 -7.63
CA SER A 163 0.68 12.22 -7.00
C SER A 163 0.29 13.65 -7.39
N CYS A 164 1.28 14.49 -7.71
CA CYS A 164 1.06 15.87 -8.18
C CYS A 164 0.75 15.94 -9.68
N TRP A 165 1.50 15.22 -10.51
CA TRP A 165 1.50 15.38 -11.97
C TRP A 165 1.00 14.16 -12.72
N ASN A 166 1.07 12.96 -12.12
CA ASN A 166 0.63 11.68 -12.69
C ASN A 166 1.16 11.42 -14.12
N GLU A 167 2.45 11.73 -14.34
CA GLU A 167 3.11 11.46 -15.61
C GLU A 167 3.47 9.97 -15.80
N TYR A 168 3.80 9.58 -17.04
CA TYR A 168 4.19 8.22 -17.37
C TYR A 168 5.52 7.83 -16.69
N ILE A 169 5.50 6.72 -15.94
CA ILE A 169 6.57 6.30 -15.04
C ILE A 169 7.85 5.82 -15.73
N LEU A 170 7.75 5.33 -16.97
CA LEU A 170 8.91 4.87 -17.76
C LEU A 170 9.48 5.97 -18.65
N LYS A 171 9.11 7.25 -18.42
CA LYS A 171 9.87 8.35 -18.99
C LYS A 171 11.31 8.33 -18.43
N PRO A 172 12.32 8.73 -19.22
CA PRO A 172 13.72 8.71 -18.78
C PRO A 172 13.97 9.43 -17.46
N GLN A 173 13.21 10.51 -17.19
CA GLN A 173 13.34 11.32 -15.96
C GLN A 173 12.78 10.62 -14.71
N HIS A 174 11.78 9.73 -14.88
CA HIS A 174 11.06 9.09 -13.75
C HIS A 174 11.53 7.66 -13.47
N THR A 175 12.11 6.99 -14.46
CA THR A 175 12.58 5.59 -14.40
C THR A 175 13.59 5.36 -13.27
N PRO A 176 14.59 6.24 -13.02
CA PRO A 176 15.54 6.05 -11.92
C PRO A 176 14.91 6.12 -10.52
N LEU A 177 13.69 6.67 -10.41
CA LEU A 177 12.97 6.81 -9.15
C LEU A 177 12.06 5.62 -8.84
N GLN A 178 11.87 4.71 -9.80
CA GLN A 178 10.97 3.56 -9.63
C GLN A 178 11.73 2.32 -9.14
N ASP A 179 11.04 1.51 -8.34
CA ASP A 179 11.54 0.21 -7.94
C ASP A 179 11.62 -0.75 -9.15
N SER A 180 12.43 -1.81 -9.03
CA SER A 180 12.57 -2.85 -10.08
C SER A 180 11.21 -3.36 -10.58
N ASN A 181 10.21 -3.43 -9.70
CA ASN A 181 8.89 -3.96 -10.05
C ASN A 181 8.13 -3.07 -11.05
N ASP A 182 8.28 -1.76 -10.91
CA ASP A 182 7.61 -0.78 -11.77
C ASP A 182 8.42 -0.52 -13.05
N ASN A 183 9.76 -0.67 -12.99
CA ASN A 183 10.64 -0.57 -14.17
C ASN A 183 10.41 -1.71 -15.17
N PHE A 184 10.33 -2.96 -14.70
CA PHE A 184 10.10 -4.11 -15.59
C PHE A 184 8.62 -4.48 -15.76
N LEU A 185 7.73 -3.72 -15.11
CA LEU A 185 6.28 -3.99 -15.02
C LEU A 185 5.95 -5.41 -14.49
N ALA A 186 6.92 -6.10 -13.92
CA ALA A 186 6.90 -7.48 -13.44
C ALA A 186 7.48 -7.53 -12.03
N ASN A 187 7.08 -8.49 -11.21
CA ASN A 187 7.49 -8.51 -9.79
C ASN A 187 8.60 -9.50 -9.50
N ILE A 188 9.68 -9.04 -8.89
CA ILE A 188 10.79 -9.87 -8.43
C ILE A 188 10.36 -10.84 -7.32
N GLN A 189 10.77 -12.09 -7.44
CA GLN A 189 10.50 -13.18 -6.51
C GLN A 189 11.73 -13.46 -5.64
N LYS A 190 11.57 -14.35 -4.65
CA LYS A 190 12.64 -14.72 -3.71
C LYS A 190 13.87 -15.34 -4.39
N ASP A 191 13.65 -16.05 -5.49
CA ASP A 191 14.68 -16.70 -6.29
C ASP A 191 15.33 -15.77 -7.34
N GLY A 192 14.94 -14.48 -7.36
CA GLY A 192 15.41 -13.50 -8.34
C GLY A 192 14.67 -13.57 -9.68
N THR A 193 13.77 -14.54 -9.87
CA THR A 193 12.91 -14.59 -11.07
C THR A 193 11.80 -13.55 -10.99
N TYR A 194 11.12 -13.31 -12.11
CA TYR A 194 10.02 -12.36 -12.19
C TYR A 194 8.67 -13.08 -12.33
N SER A 195 7.63 -12.44 -11.81
CA SER A 195 6.24 -12.81 -12.09
C SER A 195 5.56 -11.78 -12.97
N VAL A 196 4.92 -12.25 -14.02
CA VAL A 196 4.16 -11.46 -14.98
C VAL A 196 2.66 -11.69 -14.74
N ILE A 197 1.91 -10.61 -14.57
CA ILE A 197 0.47 -10.68 -14.33
C ILE A 197 -0.21 -9.74 -15.33
N PRO A 198 -0.74 -10.26 -16.46
CA PRO A 198 -1.46 -9.44 -17.42
C PRO A 198 -2.76 -8.89 -16.81
N ARG A 199 -3.20 -7.73 -17.30
CA ARG A 199 -4.42 -7.07 -16.87
C ARG A 199 -5.63 -7.74 -17.52
N SER A 200 -6.50 -8.31 -16.70
CA SER A 200 -7.86 -8.72 -17.09
C SER A 200 -8.86 -7.79 -16.41
N ALA A 201 -9.33 -6.77 -17.14
CA ALA A 201 -10.26 -5.78 -16.59
C ALA A 201 -11.55 -6.47 -16.11
N GLY A 202 -11.91 -6.25 -14.84
CA GLY A 202 -13.08 -6.90 -14.26
C GLY A 202 -12.96 -8.43 -14.10
N GLY A 203 -11.80 -9.02 -14.38
CA GLY A 203 -11.58 -10.47 -14.42
C GLY A 203 -12.06 -11.15 -15.71
N GLU A 204 -12.24 -10.37 -16.79
CA GLU A 204 -12.67 -10.89 -18.09
C GLU A 204 -11.47 -11.27 -18.94
N ILE A 205 -11.51 -12.46 -19.53
CA ILE A 205 -10.50 -12.99 -20.45
C ILE A 205 -11.25 -13.63 -21.62
N THR A 206 -10.83 -13.35 -22.85
CA THR A 206 -11.37 -13.98 -24.06
C THR A 206 -10.85 -15.41 -24.19
N PRO A 207 -11.55 -16.31 -24.90
CA PRO A 207 -11.04 -17.66 -25.18
C PRO A 207 -9.64 -17.64 -25.81
N GLU A 208 -9.41 -16.75 -26.78
CA GLU A 208 -8.13 -16.58 -27.48
C GLU A 208 -7.04 -16.08 -26.52
N GLY A 209 -7.38 -15.12 -25.66
CA GLY A 209 -6.48 -14.61 -24.62
C GLY A 209 -6.11 -15.71 -23.62
N LEU A 210 -7.06 -16.56 -23.23
CA LEU A 210 -6.80 -17.69 -22.33
C LEU A 210 -5.85 -18.72 -22.97
N VAL A 211 -6.05 -19.04 -24.25
CA VAL A 211 -5.15 -19.90 -25.02
C VAL A 211 -3.76 -19.28 -25.12
N ALA A 212 -3.67 -17.97 -25.38
CA ALA A 212 -2.39 -17.26 -25.45
C ALA A 212 -1.63 -17.32 -24.12
N VAL A 213 -2.30 -17.07 -22.99
CA VAL A 213 -1.66 -17.20 -21.66
C VAL A 213 -1.15 -18.62 -21.43
N GLY A 214 -1.93 -19.64 -21.79
CA GLY A 214 -1.50 -21.04 -21.66
C GLY A 214 -0.30 -21.39 -22.55
N ARG A 215 -0.29 -20.89 -23.79
CA ARG A 215 0.83 -21.07 -24.74
C ARG A 215 2.12 -20.45 -24.20
N ILE A 216 2.06 -19.18 -23.79
CA ILE A 216 3.21 -18.43 -23.25
C ILE A 216 3.72 -19.11 -21.97
N ALA A 217 2.82 -19.53 -21.08
CA ALA A 217 3.21 -20.24 -19.86
C ALA A 217 3.97 -21.53 -20.16
N ARG A 218 3.57 -22.28 -21.18
CA ARG A 218 4.27 -23.50 -21.60
C ARG A 218 5.62 -23.21 -22.26
N GLU A 219 5.66 -22.22 -23.13
CA GLU A 219 6.86 -21.82 -23.89
C GLU A 219 8.01 -21.40 -22.98
N PHE A 220 7.72 -20.60 -21.95
CA PHE A 220 8.71 -20.11 -20.99
C PHE A 220 8.77 -20.94 -19.69
N ASN A 221 8.14 -22.12 -19.66
CA ASN A 221 8.07 -23.00 -18.49
C ASN A 221 7.65 -22.28 -17.19
N LEU A 222 6.61 -21.45 -17.28
CA LEU A 222 6.12 -20.61 -16.18
C LEU A 222 5.07 -21.34 -15.34
N TYR A 223 5.22 -21.24 -14.02
CA TYR A 223 4.18 -21.67 -13.10
C TYR A 223 2.97 -20.73 -13.17
N THR A 224 1.76 -21.27 -13.33
CA THR A 224 0.53 -20.49 -13.43
C THR A 224 -0.30 -20.57 -12.15
N LYS A 225 -0.82 -19.44 -11.67
CA LYS A 225 -1.69 -19.38 -10.48
C LYS A 225 -2.84 -18.41 -10.65
N ILE A 226 -4.05 -18.87 -10.36
CA ILE A 226 -5.22 -18.00 -10.27
C ILE A 226 -5.13 -17.15 -9.00
N THR A 227 -5.17 -15.83 -9.17
CA THR A 227 -5.06 -14.87 -8.07
C THR A 227 -6.43 -14.47 -7.53
N GLY A 228 -6.48 -14.04 -6.26
CA GLY A 228 -7.72 -13.55 -5.63
C GLY A 228 -8.33 -12.29 -6.29
N SER A 229 -7.60 -11.70 -7.23
CA SER A 229 -7.95 -10.53 -8.05
C SER A 229 -8.59 -10.88 -9.39
N GLN A 230 -8.94 -12.15 -9.64
CA GLN A 230 -9.52 -12.64 -10.91
C GLN A 230 -8.55 -12.52 -12.10
N ARG A 231 -7.26 -12.79 -11.85
CA ARG A 231 -6.21 -12.78 -12.86
C ARG A 231 -5.37 -14.04 -12.79
N ILE A 232 -4.69 -14.37 -13.87
CA ILE A 232 -3.71 -15.44 -13.94
C ILE A 232 -2.33 -14.81 -13.74
N GLY A 233 -1.60 -15.27 -12.73
CA GLY A 233 -0.19 -14.92 -12.55
C GLY A 233 0.71 -15.98 -13.16
N LEU A 234 1.74 -15.53 -13.86
CA LEU A 234 2.81 -16.34 -14.44
C LEU A 234 4.07 -16.10 -13.61
N PHE A 235 4.72 -17.16 -13.13
CA PHE A 235 5.87 -17.09 -12.22
C PHE A 235 7.06 -17.86 -12.79
N GLY A 236 8.27 -17.39 -12.48
CA GLY A 236 9.52 -18.04 -12.93
C GLY A 236 10.12 -17.45 -14.20
N ALA A 237 9.68 -16.27 -14.64
CA ALA A 237 10.23 -15.63 -15.82
C ALA A 237 11.64 -15.09 -15.56
N GLN A 238 12.58 -15.31 -16.48
CA GLN A 238 13.90 -14.67 -16.41
C GLN A 238 13.79 -13.21 -16.86
N LYS A 239 14.73 -12.38 -16.39
CA LYS A 239 14.76 -10.94 -16.71
C LYS A 239 14.81 -10.68 -18.22
N ASP A 240 15.62 -11.45 -18.93
CA ASP A 240 15.86 -11.27 -20.37
C ASP A 240 14.67 -11.74 -21.23
N ASP A 241 13.84 -12.63 -20.69
CA ASP A 241 12.62 -13.11 -21.36
C ASP A 241 11.44 -12.12 -21.22
N LEU A 242 11.50 -11.18 -20.28
CA LEU A 242 10.40 -10.25 -19.99
C LEU A 242 9.93 -9.45 -21.21
N PRO A 243 10.81 -8.85 -22.04
CA PRO A 243 10.37 -8.10 -23.21
C PRO A 243 9.56 -8.96 -24.19
N GLU A 244 9.98 -10.21 -24.41
CA GLU A 244 9.32 -11.14 -25.32
C GLU A 244 7.99 -11.63 -24.75
N ILE A 245 7.94 -11.98 -23.45
CA ILE A 245 6.70 -12.35 -22.76
C ILE A 245 5.68 -11.19 -22.85
N TRP A 246 6.11 -9.95 -22.60
CA TRP A 246 5.24 -8.78 -22.71
C TRP A 246 4.78 -8.53 -24.14
N ARG A 247 5.66 -8.67 -25.14
CA ARG A 247 5.30 -8.54 -26.57
C ARG A 247 4.16 -9.51 -26.94
N GLN A 248 4.32 -10.78 -26.62
CA GLN A 248 3.30 -11.80 -26.93
C GLN A 248 1.98 -11.58 -26.17
N LEU A 249 2.05 -11.11 -24.92
CA LEU A 249 0.85 -10.76 -24.15
C LEU A 249 0.11 -9.55 -24.75
N ILE A 250 0.85 -8.53 -25.21
CA ILE A 250 0.27 -7.34 -25.85
C ILE A 250 -0.38 -7.71 -27.19
N GLU A 251 0.25 -8.56 -27.98
CA GLU A 251 -0.33 -9.08 -29.23
C GLU A 251 -1.61 -9.88 -28.99
N ALA A 252 -1.70 -10.59 -27.86
CA ALA A 252 -2.92 -11.25 -27.43
C ALA A 252 -3.98 -10.30 -26.83
N GLY A 253 -3.72 -8.98 -26.82
CA GLY A 253 -4.64 -7.95 -26.36
C GLY A 253 -4.59 -7.66 -24.86
N PHE A 254 -3.57 -8.14 -24.14
CA PHE A 254 -3.38 -7.81 -22.73
C PHE A 254 -2.57 -6.53 -22.52
N GLU A 255 -2.77 -5.90 -21.38
CA GLU A 255 -1.95 -4.80 -20.89
C GLU A 255 -1.21 -5.23 -19.61
N THR A 256 -0.24 -4.44 -19.14
CA THR A 256 0.35 -4.69 -17.82
C THR A 256 -0.68 -4.56 -16.69
N GLY A 257 -0.74 -5.60 -15.85
CA GLY A 257 -1.61 -5.65 -14.68
C GLY A 257 -1.21 -4.71 -13.55
N HIS A 258 -0.02 -4.10 -13.61
CA HIS A 258 0.51 -3.25 -12.53
C HIS A 258 0.36 -3.93 -11.16
N ALA A 259 0.67 -5.22 -11.08
CA ALA A 259 0.26 -6.06 -9.95
C ALA A 259 0.91 -5.66 -8.62
N TYR A 260 2.07 -5.00 -8.68
CA TYR A 260 2.82 -4.53 -7.53
C TYR A 260 2.97 -3.02 -7.43
N ALA A 261 2.58 -2.29 -8.49
CA ALA A 261 2.56 -0.84 -8.48
C ALA A 261 1.72 -0.30 -7.31
N LYS A 262 2.16 0.84 -6.75
CA LYS A 262 1.37 1.71 -5.88
C LYS A 262 0.35 2.49 -6.72
N ALA A 263 -0.59 1.76 -7.30
CA ALA A 263 -1.60 2.25 -8.24
C ALA A 263 -2.91 1.47 -8.08
N LEU A 264 -3.90 1.76 -8.92
CA LEU A 264 -5.05 0.85 -9.08
C LEU A 264 -4.57 -0.49 -9.66
N ARG A 265 -4.51 -1.50 -8.79
CA ARG A 265 -4.07 -2.83 -9.18
C ARG A 265 -5.14 -3.57 -9.97
N MET A 266 -6.43 -3.42 -9.65
CA MET A 266 -7.58 -4.12 -10.26
C MET A 266 -8.93 -3.61 -9.74
N ALA A 267 -9.99 -3.88 -10.50
CA ALA A 267 -11.37 -3.87 -10.02
C ALA A 267 -11.96 -5.28 -10.07
N LYS A 268 -12.16 -5.89 -8.90
CA LYS A 268 -12.81 -7.21 -8.79
C LYS A 268 -14.30 -7.07 -9.07
N THR A 269 -14.87 -7.90 -9.93
CA THR A 269 -16.31 -7.89 -10.23
C THR A 269 -16.93 -9.27 -10.05
N CYS A 270 -18.25 -9.35 -9.91
CA CYS A 270 -18.95 -10.63 -10.05
C CYS A 270 -19.72 -10.71 -11.36
N VAL A 271 -20.04 -11.93 -11.81
CA VAL A 271 -20.69 -12.19 -13.11
C VAL A 271 -22.01 -11.44 -13.32
N GLY A 272 -22.69 -11.07 -12.24
CA GLY A 272 -23.83 -10.15 -12.26
C GLY A 272 -25.11 -10.70 -12.86
N SER A 273 -26.08 -9.82 -13.17
CA SER A 273 -27.42 -10.24 -13.60
C SER A 273 -27.45 -10.90 -14.98
N THR A 274 -26.36 -10.79 -15.74
CA THR A 274 -26.22 -11.48 -17.05
C THR A 274 -26.17 -12.99 -16.86
N TRP A 275 -25.58 -13.48 -15.76
CA TRP A 275 -25.36 -14.91 -15.52
C TRP A 275 -25.89 -15.39 -14.16
N CYS A 276 -25.73 -14.58 -13.12
CA CYS A 276 -26.13 -14.93 -11.76
C CYS A 276 -27.61 -14.65 -11.55
N ARG A 277 -28.36 -15.70 -11.17
CA ARG A 277 -29.77 -15.65 -10.74
C ARG A 277 -30.08 -14.58 -9.68
N TYR A 278 -29.13 -14.25 -8.82
CA TYR A 278 -29.29 -13.26 -7.74
C TYR A 278 -28.79 -11.85 -8.11
N GLY A 279 -28.27 -11.67 -9.32
CA GLY A 279 -27.72 -10.38 -9.76
C GLY A 279 -28.84 -9.36 -9.95
N ARG A 280 -28.81 -8.26 -9.19
CA ARG A 280 -29.80 -7.18 -9.32
C ARG A 280 -29.35 -6.03 -10.20
N TRP A 281 -28.05 -5.73 -10.20
CA TRP A 281 -27.48 -4.70 -11.06
C TRP A 281 -27.18 -5.21 -12.47
N ARG A 282 -27.93 -4.70 -13.45
CA ARG A 282 -27.62 -4.80 -14.89
C ARG A 282 -26.32 -4.05 -15.20
N GLN A 283 -25.48 -4.61 -16.08
CA GLN A 283 -24.26 -3.99 -16.63
C GLN A 283 -23.14 -3.64 -15.64
N ARG A 284 -23.05 -4.34 -14.51
CA ARG A 284 -21.93 -4.15 -13.57
C ARG A 284 -20.58 -4.60 -14.11
N ARG A 285 -20.57 -5.63 -14.96
CA ARG A 285 -19.39 -6.09 -15.70
C ARG A 285 -18.77 -4.90 -16.45
N LEU A 286 -19.59 -4.21 -17.24
CA LEU A 286 -19.25 -2.95 -17.90
C LEU A 286 -18.83 -1.84 -16.93
N ARG A 287 -19.50 -1.64 -15.79
CA ARG A 287 -19.09 -0.59 -14.83
C ARG A 287 -17.77 -0.88 -14.12
N GLY A 288 -17.52 -2.14 -13.73
CA GLY A 288 -16.26 -2.53 -13.09
C GLY A 288 -15.08 -2.47 -14.06
N SER A 289 -15.26 -2.96 -15.28
CA SER A 289 -14.25 -2.87 -16.33
C SER A 289 -14.03 -1.42 -16.79
N LYS A 290 -15.09 -0.60 -16.89
CA LYS A 290 -14.97 0.86 -17.11
C LYS A 290 -14.25 1.57 -15.97
N LEU A 291 -14.54 1.21 -14.72
CA LEU A 291 -13.87 1.79 -13.55
C LEU A 291 -12.39 1.43 -13.56
N GLU A 292 -12.05 0.17 -13.83
CA GLU A 292 -10.67 -0.25 -13.98
C GLU A 292 -9.97 0.49 -15.12
N ASN A 293 -10.59 0.59 -16.30
CA ASN A 293 -10.01 1.28 -17.45
C ASN A 293 -9.92 2.80 -17.29
N ARG A 294 -10.82 3.41 -16.50
CA ARG A 294 -10.78 4.84 -16.21
C ARG A 294 -9.68 5.21 -15.22
N TYR A 295 -9.47 4.37 -14.21
CA TYR A 295 -8.54 4.66 -13.12
C TYR A 295 -7.24 3.84 -13.20
N LYS A 296 -7.02 3.06 -14.28
CA LYS A 296 -5.73 2.38 -14.51
C LYS A 296 -4.62 3.41 -14.68
N GLY A 297 -3.45 3.10 -14.14
CA GLY A 297 -2.29 3.99 -14.20
C GLY A 297 -2.27 5.11 -13.16
N ILE A 298 -3.39 5.42 -12.49
CA ILE A 298 -3.40 6.41 -11.41
C ILE A 298 -2.55 5.91 -10.25
N ARG A 299 -1.51 6.68 -9.93
CA ARG A 299 -0.63 6.44 -8.80
C ARG A 299 -1.22 7.00 -7.52
N THR A 300 -0.98 6.27 -6.44
CA THR A 300 -1.40 6.66 -5.09
C THR A 300 -0.32 6.28 -4.10
N PRO A 301 -0.29 6.89 -2.89
CA PRO A 301 0.70 6.56 -1.86
C PRO A 301 0.78 5.07 -1.53
N HIS A 302 -0.34 4.36 -1.69
CA HIS A 302 -0.43 2.92 -1.49
C HIS A 302 -1.31 2.23 -2.55
N LYS A 303 -1.34 0.89 -2.55
CA LYS A 303 -2.05 0.09 -3.55
C LYS A 303 -3.58 0.25 -3.42
N MET A 304 -4.25 0.55 -4.53
CA MET A 304 -5.72 0.62 -4.55
C MET A 304 -6.34 -0.66 -5.11
N LYS A 305 -7.44 -1.08 -4.48
CA LYS A 305 -8.22 -2.24 -4.90
C LYS A 305 -9.69 -1.90 -4.99
N PHE A 306 -10.33 -2.13 -6.14
CA PHE A 306 -11.78 -1.91 -6.26
C PHE A 306 -12.54 -3.24 -6.23
N GLY A 307 -13.79 -3.18 -5.79
CA GLY A 307 -14.71 -4.32 -5.70
C GLY A 307 -16.12 -3.89 -6.08
N VAL A 308 -16.72 -4.53 -7.08
CA VAL A 308 -18.04 -4.17 -7.59
C VAL A 308 -18.96 -5.39 -7.51
N SER A 309 -19.88 -5.37 -6.54
CA SER A 309 -20.84 -6.46 -6.26
C SER A 309 -22.24 -6.12 -6.76
N GLY A 310 -22.99 -7.13 -7.18
CA GLY A 310 -24.34 -6.96 -7.78
C GLY A 310 -25.54 -7.16 -6.93
N CYS A 311 -25.27 -7.57 -5.71
CA CYS A 311 -26.24 -7.89 -4.70
C CYS A 311 -25.49 -7.83 -3.36
N THR A 312 -26.21 -8.15 -2.30
CA THR A 312 -25.69 -8.15 -0.93
C THR A 312 -24.75 -9.32 -0.63
N ARG A 313 -24.59 -10.31 -1.53
CA ARG A 313 -23.80 -11.53 -1.30
C ARG A 313 -22.28 -11.37 -1.44
N GLU A 314 -21.78 -10.17 -1.76
CA GLU A 314 -20.35 -9.83 -1.67
C GLU A 314 -19.35 -10.70 -2.45
N CYS A 315 -19.74 -11.28 -3.60
CA CYS A 315 -18.82 -12.11 -4.39
C CYS A 315 -17.53 -11.36 -4.83
N ALA A 316 -17.59 -10.03 -4.99
CA ALA A 316 -16.42 -9.20 -5.30
C ALA A 316 -15.63 -8.73 -4.06
N LYS A 317 -16.02 -9.17 -2.85
CA LYS A 317 -15.44 -8.78 -1.56
C LYS A 317 -15.41 -7.25 -1.36
N ARG A 318 -16.51 -6.53 -1.67
CA ARG A 318 -16.49 -5.06 -1.77
C ARG A 318 -16.10 -4.36 -0.46
N ARG A 319 -16.48 -4.94 0.68
CA ARG A 319 -16.24 -4.38 2.02
C ARG A 319 -14.77 -4.34 2.45
N VAL A 320 -13.90 -5.10 1.80
CA VAL A 320 -12.46 -5.17 2.13
C VAL A 320 -11.60 -4.58 1.00
N LYS A 321 -12.22 -3.80 0.13
CA LYS A 321 -11.59 -3.16 -1.04
C LYS A 321 -11.61 -1.65 -0.85
N THR A 322 -10.54 -0.99 -1.27
CA THR A 322 -10.39 0.47 -1.26
C THR A 322 -11.62 1.20 -1.76
N LEU A 323 -12.25 0.73 -2.83
CA LEU A 323 -13.61 1.16 -3.17
C LEU A 323 -14.47 -0.06 -3.46
N GLY A 324 -15.48 -0.24 -2.63
CA GLY A 324 -16.54 -1.22 -2.78
C GLY A 324 -17.83 -0.56 -3.24
N SER A 325 -18.47 -1.06 -4.30
CA SER A 325 -19.81 -0.58 -4.70
C SER A 325 -20.82 -1.71 -4.81
N SER A 326 -22.07 -1.39 -4.45
CA SER A 326 -23.21 -2.30 -4.61
C SER A 326 -24.54 -1.57 -4.79
N PRO A 327 -25.56 -2.28 -5.29
CA PRO A 327 -26.93 -1.83 -5.20
C PRO A 327 -27.32 -1.39 -3.80
N PRO A 328 -28.11 -0.32 -3.70
CA PRO A 328 -28.78 0.02 -2.46
C PRO A 328 -29.86 -1.01 -2.13
N ARG A 329 -30.34 -0.97 -0.88
CA ARG A 329 -31.58 -1.66 -0.50
C ARG A 329 -32.84 -1.00 -1.10
N LYS A 330 -32.81 0.30 -1.44
CA LYS A 330 -33.88 1.09 -2.11
C LYS A 330 -33.35 1.76 -3.39
N ALA A 331 -34.09 1.76 -4.49
CA ALA A 331 -33.63 2.28 -5.78
C ALA A 331 -33.05 3.71 -5.69
N GLY A 332 -31.86 3.95 -6.28
CA GLY A 332 -31.29 5.29 -6.48
C GLY A 332 -29.97 5.64 -5.77
N THR A 333 -29.53 4.90 -4.74
CA THR A 333 -28.29 5.22 -3.98
C THR A 333 -27.15 4.22 -4.24
N CYS A 334 -25.91 4.64 -4.42
CA CYS A 334 -24.76 3.70 -4.43
C CYS A 334 -24.22 3.56 -3.01
N THR A 335 -24.11 2.33 -2.50
CA THR A 335 -23.38 2.12 -1.24
C THR A 335 -21.90 1.99 -1.57
N CYS A 336 -21.13 3.05 -1.30
CA CYS A 336 -19.69 3.06 -1.40
C CYS A 336 -19.07 2.68 -0.05
N ALA A 337 -18.40 1.54 0.01
CA ALA A 337 -17.56 1.18 1.15
C ALA A 337 -16.12 1.51 0.77
N VAL A 338 -15.53 2.53 1.39
CA VAL A 338 -14.10 2.79 1.26
C VAL A 338 -13.41 1.97 2.34
N THR A 339 -12.39 1.18 2.00
CA THR A 339 -11.49 0.58 3.01
C THR A 339 -10.05 0.84 2.61
N ALA A 340 -9.41 1.77 3.29
CA ALA A 340 -8.01 2.02 3.10
C ALA A 340 -7.18 0.83 3.58
N GLY A 341 -6.00 0.67 3.00
CA GLY A 341 -5.07 -0.38 3.39
C GLY A 341 -3.71 -0.12 2.79
#